data_AF-A0A6P0IW50-F1
#
_entry.id   AF-A0A6P0IW50-F1
#
_cell.length_a   1.000
_cell.length_b   1.000
_cell.length_c   1.000
_cell.angle_alpha   90.00
_cell.angle_beta   90.00
_cell.angle_gamma   90.00
#
_symmetry.space_group_name_H-M   'P 1'
#
loop_
_entity.id
_entity.type
_entity.pdbx_description
1 polymer ?
#
loop_
_entity_poly.entity_id
_entity_poly.type
_entity_poly.pdbx_seq_one_letter_code
_entity_poly.pdbx_strand_id
1 'polypeptide(L)' 'MISIQPWKTMKSKLVFDNKWCRVRQDEVELPSGEIVDDYFINVRPDIVLILAITCDRNVVFVRQYRHGVGEILLE' A
#
# COMPACT_ATOMS: atom_id res chain seq x y z
N MET A 1 -4.32 -22.72 -18.71
CA MET A 1 -4.47 -21.46 -17.95
C MET A 1 -3.13 -21.14 -17.32
N ILE A 2 -2.57 -19.96 -17.59
CA ILE A 2 -1.36 -19.51 -16.88
C ILE A 2 -1.80 -19.18 -15.45
N SER A 3 -1.22 -19.88 -14.47
CA SER A 3 -1.49 -19.61 -13.06
C SER A 3 -0.77 -18.32 -12.64
N ILE A 4 -1.44 -17.49 -11.86
CA ILE A 4 -0.82 -16.30 -11.29
C ILE A 4 0.26 -16.77 -10.30
N GLN A 5 1.50 -16.32 -10.51
CA GLN A 5 2.63 -16.60 -9.62
C GLN A 5 3.05 -15.31 -8.89
N PRO A 6 3.45 -15.39 -7.61
CA PRO A 6 4.00 -14.25 -6.92
C PRO A 6 5.32 -13.83 -7.57
N TRP A 7 5.64 -12.54 -7.49
CA TRP A 7 6.95 -12.04 -7.87
C TRP A 7 7.98 -12.50 -6.84
N LYS A 8 9.22 -12.68 -7.28
CA LYS A 8 10.32 -13.08 -6.40
C LYS A 8 11.17 -11.86 -6.07
N THR A 9 11.24 -11.49 -4.79
CA THR A 9 12.15 -10.43 -4.34
C THR A 9 13.58 -10.96 -4.32
N MET A 10 14.44 -10.34 -5.12
CA MET A 10 15.85 -10.68 -5.26
C MET A 10 16.71 -9.90 -4.27
N LYS A 11 16.38 -8.61 -4.08
CA LYS A 11 17.10 -7.70 -3.19
C LYS A 11 16.14 -6.66 -2.63
N SER A 12 16.42 -6.22 -1.41
CA SER A 12 15.72 -5.11 -0.76
C SER A 12 16.71 -4.15 -0.14
N LYS A 13 16.44 -2.85 -0.25
CA LYS A 13 17.19 -1.80 0.46
C LYS A 13 16.25 -0.69 0.91
N LEU A 14 16.46 -0.14 2.11
CA LEU A 14 15.82 1.11 2.52
C LEU A 14 16.51 2.27 1.79
N VAL A 15 15.73 3.04 1.04
CA VAL A 15 16.22 4.24 0.32
C VAL A 15 15.83 5.53 1.01
N PHE A 16 14.86 5.46 1.92
CA PHE A 16 14.46 6.55 2.78
C PHE A 16 13.99 5.97 4.12
N ASP A 17 14.55 6.47 5.22
CA ASP A 17 14.23 6.01 6.57
C ASP A 17 14.00 7.20 7.50
N ASN A 18 12.72 7.51 7.72
CA ASN A 18 12.28 8.53 8.66
C ASN A 18 11.18 7.95 9.56
N LYS A 19 11.06 8.49 10.79
CA LYS A 19 10.01 8.15 11.76
C LYS A 19 8.60 8.09 11.14
N TRP A 20 8.27 8.99 10.22
CA TRP A 20 6.94 9.11 9.64
C TRP A 20 6.78 8.47 8.27
N CYS A 21 7.89 8.11 7.61
CA CYS A 21 7.86 7.54 6.27
C CYS A 21 9.12 6.71 6.04
N ARG A 22 8.93 5.45 5.68
CA ARG A 22 10.00 4.54 5.27
C ARG A 22 9.70 4.04 3.86
N VAL A 23 10.69 4.08 2.99
CA VAL A 23 10.59 3.62 1.61
C VAL A 23 11.65 2.56 1.36
N ARG A 24 11.20 1.39 0.93
CA ARG A 24 12.03 0.27 0.50
C ARG A 24 12.04 0.20 -1.02
N GLN A 25 13.21 0.06 -1.62
CA GLN A 25 13.36 -0.30 -3.03
C GLN A 25 13.68 -1.79 -3.10
N ASP A 26 12.86 -2.52 -3.83
CA ASP A 26 13.03 -3.94 -4.10
C ASP A 26 13.43 -4.15 -5.56
N GLU A 27 14.36 -5.08 -5.76
CA GLU A 27 14.60 -5.72 -7.06
C GLU A 27 13.76 -6.99 -7.10
N VAL A 28 12.89 -7.11 -8.10
CA VAL A 28 11.92 -8.20 -8.22
C VAL A 28 12.01 -8.88 -9.59
N GLU A 29 11.92 -10.20 -9.59
CA GLU A 29 11.78 -11.03 -10.79
C GLU A 29 10.29 -11.34 -10.98
N LEU A 30 9.75 -10.93 -12.12
CA LEU A 30 8.37 -11.21 -12.53
C LEU A 30 8.23 -12.66 -13.00
N PRO A 31 7.01 -13.22 -13.06
CA PRO A 31 6.80 -14.57 -13.59
C PRO A 31 7.26 -14.77 -15.04
N SER A 32 7.44 -13.67 -15.80
CA SER A 32 8.00 -13.66 -17.15
C SER A 32 9.54 -13.85 -17.19
N GLY A 33 10.23 -13.76 -16.05
CA GLY A 33 11.69 -13.67 -15.96
C GLY A 33 12.24 -12.25 -16.13
N GLU A 34 11.37 -11.26 -16.36
CA GLU A 34 11.76 -9.84 -16.38
C GLU A 34 12.19 -9.38 -14.98
N ILE A 35 13.26 -8.58 -14.93
CA ILE A 35 13.77 -7.97 -13.69
C ILE A 35 13.35 -6.51 -13.65
N VAL A 36 12.68 -6.13 -12.57
CA VAL A 36 12.40 -4.74 -12.21
C VAL A 36 13.28 -4.39 -11.03
N ASP A 37 14.26 -3.51 -11.23
CA ASP A 37 15.29 -3.16 -10.22
C ASP A 37 14.98 -1.87 -9.43
N ASP A 38 13.85 -1.22 -9.72
CA ASP A 38 13.42 0.04 -9.13
C ASP A 38 11.99 0.03 -8.56
N TYR A 39 11.54 -1.10 -7.99
CA TYR A 39 10.21 -1.18 -7.40
C TYR A 39 10.15 -0.59 -5.98
N PHE A 40 9.42 0.51 -5.78
CA PHE A 40 9.35 1.22 -4.49
C PHE A 40 8.10 0.85 -3.66
N ILE A 41 8.32 0.58 -2.38
CA ILE A 41 7.29 0.20 -1.41
C ILE A 41 7.34 1.15 -0.22
N ASN A 42 6.18 1.72 0.14
CA ASN A 42 6.04 2.46 1.39
C ASN A 42 5.80 1.48 2.55
N VAL A 43 6.75 1.40 3.48
CA VAL A 43 6.67 0.48 4.62
C VAL A 43 5.81 1.12 5.71
N ARG A 44 4.57 0.62 5.83
CA ARG A 44 3.58 1.10 6.82
C ARG A 44 3.18 -0.04 7.78
N PRO A 45 2.77 0.29 9.01
CA PRO A 45 2.05 -0.66 9.86
C PRO A 45 0.78 -1.15 9.20
N ASP A 46 0.28 -2.30 9.67
CA ASP A 46 -1.01 -2.83 9.23
C ASP A 46 -2.15 -1.85 9.56
N ILE A 47 -3.16 -1.82 8.68
CA ILE A 47 -4.36 -1.00 8.83
C ILE A 47 -5.60 -1.88 8.80
N VAL A 48 -6.68 -1.38 9.42
CA VAL A 48 -8.01 -1.98 9.31
C VAL A 48 -8.91 -0.98 8.62
N LEU A 49 -9.67 -1.46 7.64
CA LEU A 49 -10.76 -0.74 6.99
C LEU A 49 -12.08 -1.38 7.44
N ILE A 50 -13.03 -0.56 7.87
CA ILE A 50 -14.30 -1.03 8.42
C ILE A 50 -15.43 -0.46 7.56
N LEU A 51 -16.30 -1.34 7.06
CA LEU A 51 -17.59 -0.95 6.49
C LEU A 51 -18.66 -1.11 7.58
N ALA A 52 -18.96 -0.02 8.29
CA ALA A 52 -19.96 -0.03 9.36
C ALA A 52 -21.37 0.22 8.78
N ILE A 53 -22.30 -0.70 9.06
CA ILE A 53 -23.69 -0.66 8.58
C ILE A 53 -24.62 -0.63 9.79
N THR A 54 -25.52 0.36 9.85
CA THR A 54 -26.52 0.48 10.93
C THR A 54 -27.71 -0.48 10.71
N CYS A 55 -28.56 -0.64 11.74
CA CYS A 55 -29.81 -1.41 11.62
C CYS A 55 -30.73 -0.90 10.49
N ASP A 56 -30.68 0.41 10.23
CA ASP A 56 -31.44 1.07 9.16
C ASP A 56 -30.74 0.99 7.79
N ARG A 57 -29.67 0.20 7.67
CA ARG A 57 -28.86 0.01 6.45
C ARG A 57 -28.16 1.26 5.96
N ASN A 58 -27.87 2.22 6.84
CA ASN A 58 -27.01 3.34 6.52
C ASN A 58 -25.54 2.94 6.67
N VAL A 59 -24.67 3.49 5.82
CA VAL A 59 -23.22 3.33 5.93
C VAL A 59 -22.66 4.52 6.71
N VAL A 60 -21.88 4.23 7.75
CA VAL A 60 -21.25 5.26 8.59
C VAL A 60 -19.91 5.65 7.99
N PHE A 61 -19.72 6.95 7.79
CA PHE A 61 -18.49 7.57 7.29
C PHE A 61 -17.93 8.58 8.29
N VAL A 62 -16.66 8.94 8.15
CA VAL A 62 -15.97 10.02 8.86
C VAL A 62 -15.49 11.09 7.89
N ARG A 63 -15.41 12.34 8.37
CA ARG A 63 -14.75 13.43 7.63
C ARG A 63 -13.39 13.70 8.23
N GLN A 64 -12.33 13.61 7.42
CA GLN A 64 -10.95 13.75 7.89
C GLN A 64 -10.14 14.64 6.97
N TYR A 65 -9.41 15.60 7.55
CA TYR A 65 -8.40 16.34 6.79
C TYR A 65 -7.21 15.43 6.46
N ARG A 66 -6.84 15.37 5.19
CA ARG A 66 -5.72 14.57 4.69
C ARG A 66 -4.67 15.50 4.10
N HIS A 67 -3.60 15.73 4.88
CA HIS A 67 -2.54 16.66 4.49
C HIS A 67 -1.88 16.33 3.14
N GLY A 68 -1.74 15.04 2.79
CA GLY A 68 -1.15 14.62 1.51
C GLY A 68 -1.93 15.04 0.26
N VAL A 69 -3.24 15.28 0.39
CA VAL A 69 -4.10 15.81 -0.70
C VAL A 69 -4.58 17.24 -0.42
N GLY A 70 -4.37 17.77 0.79
CA GLY A 70 -4.76 19.12 1.16
C GLY A 70 -6.26 19.33 1.40
N GLU A 71 -7.04 18.26 1.50
CA GLU A 71 -8.52 18.32 1.51
C GLU A 71 -9.13 17.61 2.73
N ILE A 72 -10.41 17.91 3.00
CA ILE A 72 -11.24 17.13 3.92
C ILE A 72 -11.96 16.05 3.11
N LEU A 73 -11.55 14.80 3.28
CA LEU A 73 -12.15 13.65 2.62
C LEU A 73 -13.29 13.06 3.44
N LEU A 74 -14.20 12.36 2.76
CA LEU A 74 -15.17 11.45 3.35
C LEU A 74 -14.63 10.02 3.21
N GLU A 75 -14.45 9.32 4.32
CA GLU A 75 -13.90 7.97 4.41
C GLU A 75 -14.80 7.02 5.19
#